data_AF-A0A7C3ZDG1-F1
#
_entry.id   AF-A0A7C3ZDG1-F1
#
_cell.length_a   1.000
_cell.length_b   1.000
_cell.length_c   1.000
_cell.angle_alpha   90.00
_cell.angle_beta   90.00
_cell.angle_gamma   90.00
#
_symmetry.space_group_name_H-M   'P 1'
#
loop_
_entity.id
_entity.type
_entity.pdbx_description
1 polymer ?
#
loop_
_entity_poly.entity_id
_entity_poly.type
_entity_poly.pdbx_seq_one_letter_code
_entity_poly.pdbx_strand_id
1 'polypeptide(L)'
;MVYRFSPSSLSLLKECERCFWLAFNKGIKRPEGIFSSLPMGVDMALKKHFDAYRGKGSVPPVLRGLSVRLFDNMEVLSVWRNNFKGVSWKDAEGNVLRGAVDDLLEKNGKLIILDYKTRGFPLKEDASSYYQDQLDIYSFLLVKNGYAVEDYAYLLYYYPSKAHENGDLDFTKELVKMNVDAGNAEKILSKALRVLKGEMPASSETCGWCAWLKVCTKNAAQLK
;
A
#
# COMPACT_ATOMS: atom_id res chain seq x y z
N MET A 1 -20.60 14.61 5.29
CA MET A 1 -19.22 14.51 5.80
C MET A 1 -18.35 14.05 4.64
N VAL A 2 -17.18 14.67 4.44
CA VAL A 2 -16.24 14.30 3.37
C VAL A 2 -15.15 13.42 3.96
N TYR A 3 -14.91 12.26 3.36
CA TYR A 3 -13.92 11.30 3.81
C TYR A 3 -12.65 11.33 2.96
N ARG A 4 -11.51 11.03 3.58
CA ARG A 4 -10.20 10.95 2.91
C ARG A 4 -9.59 9.59 3.16
N PHE A 5 -9.45 8.80 2.10
CA PHE A 5 -8.96 7.43 2.14
C PHE A 5 -7.53 7.32 1.58
N SER A 6 -6.81 6.35 2.11
CA SER A 6 -5.56 5.79 1.60
C SER A 6 -5.62 4.26 1.57
N PRO A 7 -4.73 3.56 0.82
CA PRO A 7 -4.63 2.11 0.88
C PRO A 7 -4.51 1.58 2.32
N SER A 8 -3.67 2.21 3.15
CA SER A 8 -3.52 1.84 4.57
C SER A 8 -4.81 2.02 5.38
N SER A 9 -5.57 3.10 5.15
CA SER A 9 -6.85 3.31 5.83
C SER A 9 -7.90 2.28 5.40
N LEU A 10 -7.85 1.79 4.16
CA LEU A 10 -8.77 0.78 3.64
C LEU A 10 -8.34 -0.65 4.06
N SER A 11 -7.06 -0.88 4.33
CA SER A 11 -6.61 -2.10 5.04
C SER A 11 -7.27 -2.20 6.41
N LEU A 12 -7.40 -1.08 7.14
CA LEU A 12 -8.09 -1.08 8.43
C LEU A 12 -9.56 -1.52 8.32
N LEU A 13 -10.25 -1.15 7.23
CA LEU A 13 -11.61 -1.62 6.96
C LEU A 13 -11.66 -3.15 6.79
N LYS A 14 -10.69 -3.73 6.06
CA LYS A 14 -10.57 -5.17 5.87
C LYS A 14 -10.29 -5.89 7.20
N GLU A 15 -9.47 -5.31 8.05
CA GLU A 15 -9.12 -5.88 9.35
C GLU A 15 -10.26 -5.76 10.38
N CYS A 16 -10.94 -4.61 10.45
CA CYS A 16 -12.05 -4.39 11.37
C CYS A 16 -12.88 -3.16 11.01
N GLU A 17 -14.12 -3.38 10.58
CA GLU A 17 -15.08 -2.32 10.23
C GLU A 17 -15.39 -1.39 11.41
N ARG A 18 -15.46 -1.92 12.64
CA ARG A 18 -15.68 -1.09 13.84
C ARG A 18 -14.51 -0.14 14.09
N CYS A 19 -13.27 -0.62 14.03
CA CYS A 19 -12.10 0.25 14.20
C CYS A 19 -12.03 1.31 13.09
N PHE A 20 -12.36 0.92 11.86
CA PHE A 20 -12.46 1.84 10.74
C PHE A 20 -13.52 2.93 10.98
N TRP A 21 -14.73 2.54 11.39
CA TRP A 21 -15.80 3.47 11.73
C TRP A 21 -15.41 4.44 12.85
N LEU A 22 -14.82 3.92 13.94
CA LEU A 22 -14.36 4.73 15.07
C LEU A 22 -13.29 5.75 14.66
N ALA A 23 -12.33 5.34 13.82
CA ALA A 23 -11.25 6.21 13.37
C ALA A 23 -11.77 7.39 12.55
N PHE A 24 -12.73 7.16 11.65
CA PHE A 24 -13.25 8.20 10.74
C PHE A 24 -14.38 9.04 11.34
N ASN A 25 -15.33 8.42 12.05
CA ASN A 25 -16.51 9.14 12.55
C ASN A 25 -16.32 9.70 13.97
N LYS A 26 -15.37 9.17 14.75
CA LYS A 26 -15.11 9.61 16.14
C LYS A 26 -13.67 10.06 16.39
N GLY A 27 -12.77 9.92 15.42
CA GLY A 27 -11.35 10.23 15.61
C GLY A 27 -10.63 9.25 16.56
N ILE A 28 -11.28 8.15 16.96
CA ILE A 28 -10.71 7.17 17.89
C ILE A 28 -9.92 6.15 17.08
N LYS A 29 -8.60 6.33 17.04
CA LYS A 29 -7.67 5.45 16.34
C LYS A 29 -7.17 4.35 17.26
N ARG A 30 -6.74 3.23 16.66
CA ARG A 30 -5.92 2.24 17.37
C ARG A 30 -4.62 2.91 17.83
N PRO A 31 -4.10 2.59 19.02
CA PRO A 31 -2.75 2.99 19.40
C PRO A 31 -1.74 2.60 18.33
N GLU A 32 -0.84 3.52 18.00
CA GLU A 32 0.20 3.27 17.02
C GLU A 32 1.30 2.38 17.63
N GLY A 33 1.70 1.35 16.90
CA GLY A 33 2.85 0.52 17.26
C GLY A 33 4.15 1.13 16.75
N ILE A 34 5.28 0.66 17.27
CA ILE A 34 6.60 1.02 16.74
C ILE A 34 6.74 0.40 15.34
N PHE A 35 6.91 1.25 14.32
CA PHE A 35 7.22 0.80 12.97
C PHE A 35 8.73 0.76 12.76
N SER A 36 9.24 -0.34 12.19
CA SER A 36 10.66 -0.47 11.89
C SER A 36 11.11 0.60 10.88
N SER A 37 12.26 1.24 11.12
CA SER A 37 12.85 2.17 10.16
C SER A 37 13.47 1.47 8.94
N LEU A 38 13.73 0.16 9.02
CA LEU A 38 14.41 -0.60 7.98
C LEU A 38 13.65 -0.62 6.65
N PRO A 39 12.34 -0.96 6.58
CA PRO A 39 11.59 -0.91 5.32
C PRO A 39 11.62 0.47 4.66
N MET A 40 11.51 1.55 5.44
CA MET A 40 11.58 2.92 4.90
C MET A 40 12.96 3.23 4.33
N GLY A 41 14.04 2.84 5.02
CA GLY A 41 15.40 3.04 4.54
C GLY A 41 15.69 2.28 3.26
N VAL A 42 15.24 1.03 3.16
CA VAL A 42 15.36 0.20 1.95
C VAL A 42 14.56 0.82 0.80
N ASP A 43 13.31 1.19 1.02
CA ASP A 43 12.46 1.86 0.02
C ASP A 43 13.14 3.13 -0.54
N MET A 44 13.64 4.01 0.32
CA MET A 44 14.35 5.22 -0.09
C MET A 44 15.62 4.92 -0.92
N ALA A 45 16.38 3.88 -0.54
CA ALA A 45 17.56 3.46 -1.28
C ALA A 45 17.19 2.90 -2.66
N LEU A 46 16.11 2.13 -2.76
CA LEU A 46 15.62 1.57 -4.02
C LEU A 46 15.11 2.67 -4.95
N LYS A 47 14.38 3.66 -4.45
CA LYS A 47 13.95 4.82 -5.26
C LYS A 47 15.14 5.53 -5.90
N LYS A 48 16.19 5.84 -5.11
CA LYS A 48 17.44 6.43 -5.63
C LYS A 48 18.13 5.54 -6.66
N HIS A 49 18.17 4.23 -6.42
CA HIS A 49 18.75 3.26 -7.34
C HIS A 49 18.02 3.27 -8.68
N PHE A 50 16.69 3.15 -8.68
CA PHE A 50 15.87 3.17 -9.90
C PHE A 50 15.97 4.51 -10.63
N ASP A 51 15.99 5.63 -9.91
CA ASP A 51 16.17 6.97 -10.49
C ASP A 51 17.51 7.10 -11.25
N ALA A 52 18.59 6.49 -10.74
CA ALA A 52 19.87 6.48 -11.41
C ALA A 52 19.86 5.67 -12.73
N TYR A 53 19.05 4.61 -12.82
CA TYR A 53 18.84 3.88 -14.08
C TYR A 53 17.95 4.67 -15.05
N ARG A 54 16.93 5.36 -14.52
CA ARG A 54 16.02 6.22 -15.30
C ARG A 54 16.77 7.35 -15.98
N GLY A 55 17.67 8.03 -15.27
CA GLY A 55 18.50 9.11 -15.82
C GLY A 55 19.46 8.65 -16.94
N LYS A 56 19.71 7.34 -17.05
CA LYS A 56 20.52 6.73 -18.12
C LYS A 56 19.68 6.13 -19.26
N GLY A 57 18.35 6.22 -19.19
CA GLY A 57 17.46 5.55 -20.15
C GLY A 57 17.56 4.02 -20.09
N SER A 58 17.86 3.46 -18.92
CA SER A 58 18.12 2.03 -18.73
C SER A 58 17.23 1.44 -17.63
N VAL A 59 17.18 0.11 -17.50
CA VAL A 59 16.44 -0.59 -16.44
C VAL A 59 17.38 -1.32 -15.47
N PRO A 60 17.05 -1.39 -14.17
CA PRO A 60 17.83 -2.16 -13.21
C PRO A 60 17.90 -3.64 -13.57
N PRO A 61 18.95 -4.37 -13.13
CA PRO A 61 19.13 -5.80 -13.44
C PRO A 61 17.92 -6.68 -13.10
N VAL A 62 17.16 -6.33 -12.07
CA VAL A 62 15.98 -7.10 -11.64
C VAL A 62 14.82 -7.06 -12.66
N LEU A 63 14.82 -6.08 -13.57
CA LEU A 63 13.82 -5.98 -14.64
C LEU A 63 14.35 -6.46 -15.99
N ARG A 64 15.61 -6.94 -16.07
CA ARG A 64 16.16 -7.45 -17.33
C ARG A 64 15.34 -8.65 -17.82
N GLY A 65 15.11 -8.70 -19.13
CA GLY A 65 14.27 -9.71 -19.76
C GLY A 65 12.78 -9.36 -19.80
N LEU A 66 12.34 -8.34 -19.04
CA LEU A 66 11.03 -7.74 -19.23
C LEU A 66 11.10 -6.69 -20.34
N SER A 67 10.17 -6.74 -21.29
CA SER A 67 10.00 -5.70 -22.32
C SER A 67 9.28 -4.48 -21.74
N VAL A 68 9.91 -3.80 -20.78
CA VAL A 68 9.39 -2.63 -20.06
C VAL A 68 10.46 -1.54 -19.98
N ARG A 69 10.04 -0.29 -19.79
CA ARG A 69 10.92 0.83 -19.43
C ARG A 69 10.49 1.44 -18.10
N LEU A 70 11.37 2.21 -17.46
CA LEU A 70 10.97 3.03 -16.31
C LEU A 70 10.11 4.20 -16.80
N PHE A 71 9.03 4.54 -16.09
CA PHE A 71 8.23 5.73 -16.38
C PHE A 71 9.11 6.98 -16.26
N ASP A 72 9.14 7.83 -17.29
CA ASP A 72 10.17 8.86 -17.48
C ASP A 72 9.79 10.24 -16.94
N ASN A 73 8.50 10.52 -16.74
CA ASN A 73 8.03 11.80 -16.21
C ASN A 73 8.30 11.92 -14.70
N MET A 74 9.49 12.41 -14.36
CA MET A 74 9.92 12.61 -12.97
C MET A 74 9.14 13.68 -12.22
N GLU A 75 8.63 14.70 -12.89
CA GLU A 75 7.80 15.73 -12.26
C GLU A 75 6.53 15.09 -11.69
N VAL A 76 5.83 14.31 -12.50
CA VAL A 76 4.64 13.56 -12.11
C VAL A 76 4.98 12.50 -11.06
N LEU A 77 6.00 11.68 -11.30
CA LEU A 77 6.38 10.60 -10.39
C LEU A 77 6.79 11.12 -9.00
N SER A 78 7.46 12.27 -8.92
CA SER A 78 7.84 12.89 -7.65
C SER A 78 6.63 13.27 -6.79
N VAL A 79 5.56 13.75 -7.42
CA VAL A 79 4.29 14.07 -6.75
C VAL A 79 3.60 12.77 -6.31
N TRP A 80 3.58 11.77 -7.18
CA TRP A 80 2.90 10.50 -6.93
C TRP A 80 3.59 9.63 -5.88
N ARG A 81 4.90 9.79 -5.66
CA ARG A 81 5.64 9.16 -4.55
C ARG A 81 5.43 9.85 -3.20
N ASN A 82 4.87 11.05 -3.17
CA ASN A 82 4.70 11.82 -1.93
C ASN A 82 3.43 11.38 -1.18
N ASN A 83 3.58 10.86 0.04
CA ASN A 83 2.47 10.38 0.88
C ASN A 83 1.36 11.43 1.16
N PHE A 84 1.68 12.73 1.08
CA PHE A 84 0.73 13.82 1.28
C PHE A 84 0.04 14.28 -0.01
N LYS A 85 0.57 13.95 -1.19
CA LYS A 85 0.02 14.34 -2.50
C LYS A 85 -0.48 13.15 -3.30
N GLY A 86 0.38 12.17 -3.56
CA GLY A 86 0.07 10.89 -4.20
C GLY A 86 -0.60 11.02 -5.57
N VAL A 87 -1.01 9.88 -6.12
CA VAL A 87 -2.09 9.83 -7.11
C VAL A 87 -3.39 10.05 -6.35
N SER A 88 -4.17 11.04 -6.74
CA SER A 88 -5.40 11.42 -6.04
C SER A 88 -6.60 11.35 -6.99
N TRP A 89 -7.74 10.92 -6.45
CA TRP A 89 -9.02 10.94 -7.13
C TRP A 89 -10.10 11.43 -6.15
N LYS A 90 -11.10 12.14 -6.67
CA LYS A 90 -12.22 12.67 -5.89
C LYS A 90 -13.53 12.21 -6.50
N ASP A 91 -14.43 11.67 -5.68
CA ASP A 91 -15.77 11.27 -6.11
C ASP A 91 -16.74 12.47 -6.20
N ALA A 92 -17.97 12.19 -6.66
CA ALA A 92 -19.00 13.21 -6.85
C ALA A 92 -19.44 13.87 -5.53
N GLU A 93 -19.42 13.11 -4.43
CA GLU A 93 -19.75 13.55 -3.07
C GLU A 93 -18.59 14.29 -2.39
N GLY A 94 -17.43 14.32 -3.05
CA GLY A 94 -16.23 15.03 -2.66
C GLY A 94 -15.27 14.26 -1.76
N ASN A 95 -15.50 12.98 -1.51
CA ASN A 95 -14.55 12.10 -0.85
C ASN A 95 -13.31 11.93 -1.72
N VAL A 96 -12.16 11.77 -1.08
CA VAL A 96 -10.86 11.68 -1.75
C VAL A 96 -10.25 10.33 -1.48
N LEU A 97 -9.81 9.63 -2.52
CA LEU A 97 -8.89 8.51 -2.41
C LEU A 97 -7.51 8.96 -2.89
N ARG A 98 -6.48 8.68 -2.09
CA ARG A 98 -5.10 9.00 -2.44
C ARG A 98 -4.15 7.86 -2.09
N GLY A 99 -3.27 7.53 -3.02
CA GLY A 99 -2.23 6.52 -2.85
C GLY A 99 -0.88 7.06 -3.31
N ALA A 100 0.19 6.73 -2.58
CA ALA A 100 1.56 7.02 -3.02
C ALA A 100 2.19 5.75 -3.55
N VAL A 101 2.60 5.76 -4.82
CA VAL A 101 3.26 4.61 -5.46
C VAL A 101 4.77 4.66 -5.19
N ASP A 102 5.43 3.49 -5.19
CA ASP A 102 6.89 3.46 -5.07
C ASP A 102 7.58 3.72 -6.41
N ASP A 103 7.15 3.05 -7.47
CA ASP A 103 7.63 3.31 -8.84
C ASP A 103 6.58 2.88 -9.88
N LEU A 104 6.82 3.27 -11.12
CA LEU A 104 6.02 2.93 -12.29
C LEU A 104 6.93 2.48 -13.43
N LEU A 105 6.50 1.43 -14.10
CA LEU A 105 7.05 1.00 -15.38
C LEU A 105 6.08 1.38 -16.49
N GLU A 106 6.56 1.36 -17.72
CA GLU A 106 5.75 1.53 -18.90
C GLU A 106 6.03 0.42 -19.91
N LYS A 107 4.95 -0.05 -20.55
CA LYS A 107 4.98 -1.01 -21.65
C LYS A 107 3.94 -0.61 -22.67
N ASN A 108 4.36 -0.35 -23.91
CA ASN A 108 3.46 0.01 -25.02
C ASN A 108 2.47 1.14 -24.68
N GLY A 109 2.94 2.18 -23.96
CA GLY A 109 2.11 3.31 -23.53
C GLY A 109 1.16 3.04 -22.36
N LYS A 110 1.22 1.84 -21.76
CA LYS A 110 0.48 1.50 -20.54
C LYS A 110 1.40 1.51 -19.33
N LEU A 111 0.90 2.00 -18.21
CA LEU A 111 1.58 1.99 -16.93
C LEU A 111 1.47 0.63 -16.24
N ILE A 112 2.51 0.25 -15.51
CA ILE A 112 2.56 -0.93 -14.64
C ILE A 112 3.03 -0.46 -13.26
N ILE A 113 2.29 -0.80 -12.23
CA ILE A 113 2.67 -0.49 -10.84
C ILE A 113 3.85 -1.38 -10.43
N LEU A 114 4.89 -0.78 -9.85
CA LEU A 114 5.98 -1.49 -9.20
C LEU A 114 6.08 -1.03 -7.74
N ASP A 115 5.83 -1.94 -6.81
CA ASP A 115 5.78 -1.63 -5.38
C ASP A 115 6.82 -2.45 -4.60
N TYR A 116 7.58 -1.78 -3.72
CA TYR A 116 8.75 -2.36 -3.07
C TYR A 116 8.37 -2.95 -1.71
N LYS A 117 8.82 -4.17 -1.44
CA LYS A 117 8.49 -4.88 -0.19
C LYS A 117 9.74 -5.37 0.52
N THR A 118 10.00 -4.85 1.70
CA THR A 118 11.06 -5.39 2.57
C THR A 118 10.47 -6.42 3.53
N ARG A 119 11.10 -7.59 3.64
CA ARG A 119 10.72 -8.64 4.59
C ARG A 119 11.95 -9.15 5.34
N GLY A 120 11.72 -9.71 6.53
CA GLY A 120 12.77 -10.36 7.31
C GLY A 120 13.14 -11.77 6.82
N PHE A 121 12.30 -12.38 5.98
CA PHE A 121 12.43 -13.77 5.54
C PHE A 121 11.93 -13.95 4.10
N PRO A 122 12.31 -15.06 3.42
CA PRO A 122 11.78 -15.43 2.11
C PRO A 122 10.25 -15.48 2.08
N LEU A 123 9.68 -15.33 0.88
CA LEU A 123 8.24 -15.42 0.66
C LEU A 123 7.69 -16.77 1.15
N LYS A 124 6.60 -16.71 1.89
CA LYS A 124 5.72 -17.86 2.12
C LYS A 124 4.70 -17.88 0.99
N GLU A 125 4.13 -19.05 0.70
CA GLU A 125 2.98 -19.16 -0.20
C GLU A 125 1.90 -18.13 0.20
N ASP A 126 1.31 -17.46 -0.79
CA ASP A 126 0.26 -16.44 -0.68
C ASP A 126 0.56 -15.13 0.05
N ALA A 127 1.77 -14.89 0.56
CA ALA A 127 2.10 -13.64 1.27
C ALA A 127 1.87 -12.37 0.43
N SER A 128 1.91 -12.49 -0.90
CA SER A 128 1.66 -11.40 -1.85
C SER A 128 0.20 -10.97 -1.91
N SER A 129 -0.75 -11.87 -1.61
CA SER A 129 -2.19 -11.58 -1.64
C SER A 129 -2.60 -10.50 -0.63
N TYR A 130 -1.81 -10.30 0.43
CA TYR A 130 -2.03 -9.23 1.41
C TYR A 130 -1.98 -7.84 0.78
N TYR A 131 -1.21 -7.67 -0.31
CA TYR A 131 -1.04 -6.39 -1.00
C TYR A 131 -1.98 -6.20 -2.19
N GLN A 132 -2.87 -7.16 -2.47
CA GLN A 132 -3.77 -7.11 -3.63
C GLN A 132 -4.62 -5.82 -3.65
N ASP A 133 -5.30 -5.52 -2.55
CA ASP A 133 -6.17 -4.33 -2.46
C ASP A 133 -5.39 -3.03 -2.69
N GLN A 134 -4.12 -2.97 -2.26
CA GLN A 134 -3.26 -1.81 -2.49
C GLN A 134 -2.94 -1.65 -3.99
N LEU A 135 -2.59 -2.73 -4.69
CA LEU A 135 -2.29 -2.70 -6.12
C LEU A 135 -3.53 -2.35 -6.95
N ASP A 136 -4.70 -2.91 -6.59
CA ASP A 136 -5.99 -2.60 -7.22
C ASP A 136 -6.35 -1.12 -7.05
N ILE A 137 -6.13 -0.57 -5.85
CA ILE A 137 -6.33 0.86 -5.57
C ILE A 137 -5.41 1.74 -6.43
N TYR A 138 -4.13 1.38 -6.56
CA TYR A 138 -3.22 2.15 -7.42
C TYR A 138 -3.62 2.06 -8.90
N SER A 139 -3.99 0.88 -9.39
CA SER A 139 -4.52 0.70 -10.73
C SER A 139 -5.76 1.57 -10.97
N PHE A 140 -6.72 1.53 -10.04
CA PHE A 140 -7.92 2.37 -10.08
C PHE A 140 -7.57 3.88 -10.12
N LEU A 141 -6.66 4.33 -9.27
CA LEU A 141 -6.26 5.74 -9.20
C LEU A 141 -5.66 6.21 -10.53
N LEU A 142 -4.78 5.42 -11.14
CA LEU A 142 -4.17 5.73 -12.43
C LEU A 142 -5.22 5.76 -13.55
N VAL A 143 -6.11 4.76 -13.60
CA VAL A 143 -7.21 4.70 -14.58
C VAL A 143 -8.14 5.92 -14.45
N LYS A 144 -8.55 6.30 -13.23
CA LYS A 144 -9.39 7.49 -13.02
C LYS A 144 -8.69 8.81 -13.34
N ASN A 145 -7.36 8.81 -13.42
CA ASN A 145 -6.56 9.95 -13.86
C ASN A 145 -6.25 9.93 -15.37
N GLY A 146 -6.91 9.05 -16.14
CA GLY A 146 -6.83 9.02 -17.61
C GLY A 146 -5.67 8.21 -18.18
N TYR A 147 -4.94 7.46 -17.36
CA TYR A 147 -3.85 6.62 -17.83
C TYR A 147 -4.34 5.23 -18.22
N ALA A 148 -3.77 4.68 -19.29
CA ALA A 148 -3.89 3.27 -19.59
C ALA A 148 -2.97 2.47 -18.66
N VAL A 149 -3.48 1.39 -18.07
CA VAL A 149 -2.75 0.56 -17.10
C VAL A 149 -2.81 -0.89 -17.58
N GLU A 150 -1.73 -1.64 -17.39
CA GLU A 150 -1.77 -3.09 -17.62
C GLU A 150 -2.66 -3.80 -16.58
N ASP A 151 -3.13 -5.00 -16.92
CA ASP A 151 -3.91 -5.87 -16.03
C ASP A 151 -3.05 -6.57 -14.96
N TYR A 152 -1.79 -6.14 -14.80
CA TYR A 152 -0.88 -6.62 -13.79
C TYR A 152 0.00 -5.52 -13.19
N ALA A 153 0.54 -5.83 -12.03
CA ALA A 153 1.53 -5.07 -11.30
C ALA A 153 2.66 -6.00 -10.85
N TYR A 154 3.74 -5.41 -10.34
CA TYR A 154 4.85 -6.14 -9.74
C TYR A 154 5.05 -5.75 -8.29
N LEU A 155 5.24 -6.77 -7.45
CA LEU A 155 5.81 -6.62 -6.11
C LEU A 155 7.28 -7.03 -6.19
N LEU A 156 8.16 -6.11 -5.81
CA LEU A 156 9.59 -6.38 -5.75
C LEU A 156 10.02 -6.55 -4.30
N TYR A 157 10.21 -7.80 -3.91
CA TYR A 157 10.61 -8.18 -2.57
C TYR A 157 12.12 -8.10 -2.38
N TYR A 158 12.53 -7.65 -1.20
CA TYR A 158 13.89 -7.70 -0.69
C TYR A 158 13.88 -8.32 0.71
N TYR A 159 14.74 -9.30 0.94
CA TYR A 159 14.92 -9.93 2.25
C TYR A 159 16.36 -10.40 2.44
N PRO A 160 16.88 -10.40 3.69
CA PRO A 160 18.23 -10.86 3.95
C PRO A 160 18.37 -12.35 3.62
N SER A 161 19.47 -12.73 2.99
CA SER A 161 19.76 -14.11 2.59
C SER A 161 21.05 -14.68 3.16
N LYS A 162 22.04 -13.82 3.47
CA LYS A 162 23.32 -14.24 4.03
C LYS A 162 23.88 -13.15 4.92
N ALA A 163 24.48 -13.54 6.04
CA ALA A 163 25.35 -12.70 6.84
C ALA A 163 26.81 -13.13 6.59
N HIS A 164 27.68 -12.16 6.36
CA HIS A 164 29.12 -12.39 6.19
C HIS A 164 29.85 -12.18 7.51
N GLU A 165 31.06 -12.74 7.63
CA GLU A 165 31.87 -12.67 8.86
C GLU A 165 32.21 -11.23 9.27
N ASN A 166 32.30 -10.31 8.31
CA ASN A 166 32.55 -8.88 8.55
C ASN A 166 31.31 -8.10 9.04
N GLY A 167 30.15 -8.76 9.17
CA GLY A 167 28.89 -8.15 9.61
C GLY A 167 27.99 -7.64 8.47
N ASP A 168 28.40 -7.76 7.21
CA ASP A 168 27.56 -7.36 6.07
C ASP A 168 26.41 -8.33 5.86
N LEU A 169 25.26 -7.79 5.40
CA LEU A 169 24.08 -8.56 5.06
C LEU A 169 23.80 -8.49 3.56
N ASP A 170 23.77 -9.65 2.90
CA ASP A 170 23.26 -9.76 1.54
C ASP A 170 21.73 -9.77 1.56
N PHE A 171 21.15 -9.04 0.62
CA PHE A 171 19.72 -9.10 0.34
C PHE A 171 19.48 -9.84 -0.97
N THR A 172 18.59 -10.82 -0.91
CA THR A 172 17.99 -11.44 -2.09
C THR A 172 16.77 -10.64 -2.52
N LYS A 173 16.50 -10.67 -3.83
CA LYS A 173 15.39 -9.98 -4.47
C LYS A 173 14.51 -10.96 -5.24
N GLU A 174 13.20 -10.78 -5.15
CA GLU A 174 12.22 -11.60 -5.85
C GLU A 174 11.16 -10.70 -6.46
N LEU A 175 10.92 -10.85 -7.76
CA LEU A 175 9.92 -10.07 -8.50
C LEU A 175 8.69 -10.93 -8.72
N VAL A 176 7.58 -10.56 -8.09
CA VAL A 176 6.30 -11.29 -8.17
C VAL A 176 5.33 -10.50 -9.03
N LYS A 177 4.80 -11.15 -10.08
CA LYS A 177 3.73 -10.60 -10.91
C LYS A 177 2.38 -10.84 -10.24
N MET A 178 1.58 -9.79 -10.10
CA MET A 178 0.23 -9.83 -9.54
C MET A 178 -0.76 -9.31 -10.58
N ASN A 179 -1.90 -9.96 -10.75
CA ASN A 179 -2.99 -9.37 -11.54
C ASN A 179 -3.59 -8.20 -10.75
N VAL A 180 -4.13 -7.20 -11.44
CA VAL A 180 -4.82 -6.06 -10.80
C VAL A 180 -6.22 -5.87 -11.37
N ASP A 181 -7.17 -5.51 -10.51
CA ASP A 181 -8.56 -5.24 -10.86
C ASP A 181 -9.02 -3.91 -10.25
N ALA A 182 -9.09 -2.86 -11.08
CA ALA A 182 -9.61 -1.55 -10.66
C ALA A 182 -11.07 -1.61 -10.16
N GLY A 183 -11.85 -2.60 -10.61
CA GLY A 183 -13.22 -2.83 -10.12
C GLY A 183 -13.27 -3.32 -8.67
N ASN A 184 -12.23 -4.00 -8.18
CA ASN A 184 -12.13 -4.35 -6.76
C ASN A 184 -12.00 -3.09 -5.88
N ALA A 185 -11.22 -2.10 -6.32
CA ALA A 185 -11.09 -0.83 -5.61
C ALA A 185 -12.44 -0.09 -5.47
N GLU A 186 -13.28 -0.10 -6.52
CA GLU A 186 -14.63 0.48 -6.45
C GLU A 186 -15.52 -0.21 -5.41
N LYS A 187 -15.43 -1.55 -5.30
CA LYS A 187 -16.15 -2.33 -4.28
C LYS A 187 -15.67 -1.98 -2.88
N ILE A 188 -14.36 -1.84 -2.69
CA ILE A 188 -13.75 -1.45 -1.40
C ILE A 188 -14.23 -0.05 -0.99
N LEU A 189 -14.21 0.92 -1.89
CA LEU A 189 -14.69 2.28 -1.62
C LEU A 189 -16.18 2.32 -1.29
N SER A 190 -16.99 1.59 -2.06
CA SER A 190 -18.43 1.47 -1.82
C SER A 190 -18.70 0.87 -0.44
N LYS A 191 -17.96 -0.18 -0.06
CA LYS A 191 -18.02 -0.79 1.27
C LYS A 191 -17.62 0.21 2.37
N ALA A 192 -16.52 0.94 2.17
CA ALA A 192 -16.04 1.95 3.12
C ALA A 192 -17.11 3.01 3.40
N LEU A 193 -17.69 3.59 2.35
CA LEU A 193 -18.73 4.60 2.48
C LEU A 193 -20.00 4.06 3.15
N ARG A 194 -20.42 2.83 2.81
CA ARG A 194 -21.57 2.18 3.45
C ARG A 194 -21.35 2.00 4.95
N VAL A 195 -20.18 1.51 5.36
CA VAL A 195 -19.84 1.36 6.77
C VAL A 195 -19.88 2.71 7.47
N LEU A 196 -19.26 3.75 6.91
CA LEU A 196 -19.17 5.07 7.56
C LEU A 196 -20.50 5.80 7.66
N LYS A 197 -21.41 5.59 6.71
CA LYS A 197 -22.75 6.19 6.72
C LYS A 197 -23.73 5.45 7.63
N GLY A 198 -23.45 4.18 7.95
CA GLY A 198 -24.27 3.36 8.83
C GLY A 198 -23.99 3.55 10.32
N GLU A 199 -24.70 2.76 11.12
CA GLU A 199 -24.42 2.64 12.56
C GLU A 199 -23.04 2.01 12.80
N MET A 200 -22.50 2.23 14.00
CA MET A 200 -21.20 1.68 14.39
C MET A 200 -21.24 0.14 14.34
N PRO A 201 -20.36 -0.51 13.57
CA PRO A 201 -20.33 -1.97 13.49
C PRO A 201 -20.03 -2.64 14.85
N ALA A 202 -20.51 -3.88 14.98
CA ALA A 202 -20.16 -4.74 16.10
C ALA A 202 -18.65 -5.02 16.13
N SER A 203 -18.13 -5.37 17.31
CA SER A 203 -16.72 -5.79 17.44
C SER A 203 -16.47 -7.06 16.64
N SER A 204 -15.38 -7.11 15.88
CA SER A 204 -14.89 -8.35 15.28
C SER A 204 -14.27 -9.25 16.35
N GLU A 205 -14.56 -10.55 16.31
CA GLU A 205 -14.04 -11.56 17.24
C GLU A 205 -12.52 -11.75 17.09
N THR A 206 -11.98 -11.56 15.88
CA THR A 206 -10.55 -11.71 15.59
C THR A 206 -9.76 -10.40 15.77
N CYS A 207 -10.44 -9.29 16.08
CA CYS A 207 -9.78 -8.01 16.27
C CYS A 207 -9.22 -7.88 17.69
N GLY A 208 -7.90 -8.05 17.84
CA GLY A 208 -7.20 -7.91 19.13
C GLY A 208 -7.45 -6.56 19.82
N TRP A 209 -7.63 -5.47 19.07
CA TRP A 209 -7.96 -4.16 19.63
C TRP A 209 -9.39 -4.07 20.19
N CYS A 210 -10.35 -4.69 19.50
CA CYS A 210 -11.72 -4.77 20.02
C CYS A 210 -11.78 -5.63 21.28
N ALA A 211 -11.04 -6.75 21.29
CA ALA A 211 -10.90 -7.61 22.48
C ALA A 211 -10.27 -6.84 23.65
N TRP A 212 -9.17 -6.13 23.41
CA TRP A 212 -8.51 -5.30 24.41
C TRP A 212 -9.44 -4.23 24.98
N LEU A 213 -10.14 -3.47 24.12
CA LEU A 213 -11.08 -2.44 24.55
C LEU A 213 -12.21 -3.01 25.42
N LYS A 214 -12.72 -4.20 25.07
CA LYS A 214 -13.76 -4.89 25.85
C LYS A 214 -13.27 -5.23 27.26
N VAL A 215 -12.03 -5.72 27.38
CA VAL A 215 -11.40 -6.03 28.68
C VAL A 215 -11.17 -4.77 29.51
N CYS A 216 -10.61 -3.71 28.92
CA CYS A 216 -10.41 -2.43 29.62
C CYS A 216 -11.73 -1.82 30.10
N THR A 217 -12.78 -1.87 29.27
CA THR A 217 -14.10 -1.34 29.63
C THR A 217 -14.74 -2.13 30.78
N LYS A 218 -14.63 -3.47 30.76
CA LYS A 218 -15.18 -4.32 31.82
C LYS A 218 -14.51 -4.06 33.19
N ASN A 219 -13.21 -3.75 33.18
CA ASN A 219 -12.43 -3.56 34.41
C ASN A 219 -12.21 -2.08 34.77
N ALA A 220 -12.87 -1.14 34.09
CA ALA A 220 -12.63 0.30 34.26
C ALA A 220 -12.83 0.78 35.72
N ALA A 221 -13.73 0.15 36.47
CA ALA A 221 -13.96 0.46 37.90
C ALA A 221 -12.84 -0.04 38.82
N GLN A 222 -12.04 -1.03 38.40
CA GLN A 222 -10.92 -1.61 39.17
C GLN A 222 -9.57 -0.95 38.84
N LEU A 223 -9.54 -0.08 37.82
CA LEU A 223 -8.35 0.64 37.35
C LEU A 223 -8.28 2.08 37.90
N LYS A 224 -9.20 2.46 38.78
CA LYS A 224 -9.19 3.72 39.53
C LYS A 224 -8.62 3.47 40.92
#